data_AF-A0A4Q9Q6A0-F1
#
_entry.id   AF-A0A4Q9Q6A0-F1
#
_cell.length_a   1.000
_cell.length_b   1.000
_cell.length_c   1.000
_cell.angle_alpha   90.00
_cell.angle_beta   90.00
_cell.angle_gamma   90.00
#
_symmetry.space_group_name_H-M   'P 1'
#
loop_
_entity.id
_entity.type
_entity.pdbx_description
1 polymer ?
#
loop_
_entity_poly.entity_id
_entity_poly.type
_entity_poly.pdbx_seq_one_letter_code
_entity_poly.pdbx_strand_id
1 'polypeptide(L)'
;LVDNSFAEVQYFFRLQRMREDGGTDDADMTLAMVSKFTAPDPAIVREFHGTLLACRYQGDVSREVIEVKQIATVIAMVPLAPRREEAEDPRVAELYSNRFFVMERLGFDSSCIGQEENLAYEDDSDDDD
;
A
#
# COMPACT_ATOMS: atom_id res chain seq x y z
N LEU A 1 3.44 -8.76 1.82
CA LEU A 1 2.59 -9.97 1.80
C LEU A 1 3.37 -11.12 2.42
N VAL A 2 2.74 -12.24 2.73
CA VAL A 2 3.40 -13.41 3.36
C VAL A 2 4.55 -14.00 2.51
N ASP A 3 4.58 -13.71 1.21
CA ASP A 3 5.64 -14.07 0.27
C ASP A 3 6.76 -13.00 0.17
N ASN A 4 6.78 -12.04 1.11
CA ASN A 4 7.67 -10.88 1.14
C ASN A 4 7.51 -9.89 -0.03
N SER A 5 6.43 -9.97 -0.83
CA SER A 5 6.15 -8.96 -1.85
C SER A 5 5.51 -7.70 -1.23
N PHE A 6 5.63 -6.56 -1.91
CA PHE A 6 4.96 -5.31 -1.52
C PHE A 6 3.78 -5.03 -2.45
N ALA A 7 2.66 -4.55 -1.87
CA ALA A 7 1.48 -4.20 -2.64
C ALA A 7 0.70 -3.08 -1.93
N GLU A 8 0.08 -2.20 -2.71
CA GLU A 8 -0.89 -1.21 -2.23
C GLU A 8 -2.27 -1.85 -2.19
N VAL A 9 -2.96 -1.76 -1.06
CA VAL A 9 -4.37 -2.19 -0.95
C VAL A 9 -5.25 -1.10 -1.54
N GLN A 10 -6.05 -1.46 -2.55
CA GLN A 10 -7.00 -0.55 -3.20
C GLN A 10 -8.33 -0.52 -2.44
N TYR A 11 -8.88 -1.70 -2.14
CA TYR A 11 -10.11 -1.85 -1.37
C TYR A 11 -10.26 -3.28 -0.86
N PHE A 12 -11.03 -3.44 0.21
CA PHE A 12 -11.44 -4.73 0.76
C PHE A 12 -12.86 -5.06 0.31
N PHE A 13 -13.15 -6.34 0.13
CA PHE A 13 -14.50 -6.80 -0.21
C PHE A 13 -14.74 -8.24 0.28
N ARG A 14 -16.00 -8.65 0.32
CA ARG A 14 -16.41 -10.00 0.72
C ARG A 14 -17.11 -10.67 -0.45
N LEU A 15 -16.84 -11.96 -0.65
CA LEU A 15 -17.55 -12.81 -1.60
C LEU A 15 -18.12 -14.04 -0.90
N GLN A 16 -19.36 -14.37 -1.21
CA GLN A 16 -19.93 -15.67 -0.85
C GLN A 16 -19.43 -16.73 -1.81
N ARG A 17 -18.87 -17.81 -1.26
CA ARG A 17 -18.42 -18.93 -2.10
C ARG A 17 -19.65 -19.64 -2.66
N MET A 18 -19.74 -19.73 -3.98
CA MET A 18 -20.74 -20.59 -4.61
C MET A 18 -20.35 -22.06 -4.43
N ARG A 19 -21.33 -22.86 -4.02
CA ARG A 19 -21.23 -24.31 -3.98
C ARG A 19 -21.56 -24.89 -5.36
N GLU A 20 -21.10 -26.10 -5.62
CA GLU A 20 -21.32 -26.80 -6.91
C GLU A 20 -22.81 -27.08 -7.18
N ASP A 21 -23.63 -27.14 -6.12
CA ASP A 21 -25.09 -27.32 -6.17
C ASP A 21 -25.86 -26.01 -6.45
N GLY A 22 -25.16 -24.89 -6.66
CA GLY A 22 -25.76 -23.57 -6.87
C GLY A 22 -26.20 -22.85 -5.59
N GLY A 23 -25.99 -23.45 -4.41
CA GLY A 23 -26.13 -22.77 -3.13
C GLY A 23 -24.94 -21.86 -2.80
N THR A 24 -25.08 -21.03 -1.78
CA THR A 24 -23.96 -20.27 -1.20
C THR A 24 -23.46 -20.94 0.06
N ASP A 25 -22.15 -20.88 0.30
CA ASP A 25 -21.57 -21.27 1.57
C ASP A 25 -21.79 -20.16 2.60
N ASP A 26 -21.96 -20.53 3.88
CA ASP A 26 -22.10 -19.56 4.98
C ASP A 26 -20.76 -18.84 5.29
N ALA A 27 -19.65 -19.36 4.77
CA ALA A 27 -18.34 -18.78 4.94
C ALA A 27 -18.05 -17.71 3.87
N ASP A 28 -18.22 -16.43 4.23
CA ASP A 28 -17.78 -15.31 3.42
C ASP A 28 -16.24 -15.30 3.30
N MET A 29 -15.73 -15.24 2.07
CA MET A 29 -14.32 -14.98 1.77
C MET A 29 -14.05 -13.48 1.88
N THR A 30 -13.20 -13.08 2.82
CA THR A 30 -12.70 -11.70 2.91
C THR A 30 -11.47 -11.54 2.03
N LEU A 31 -11.59 -10.68 1.03
CA LEU A 31 -10.61 -10.46 -0.02
C LEU A 31 -10.15 -9.01 -0.04
N ALA A 32 -9.00 -8.77 -0.67
CA ALA A 32 -8.47 -7.45 -0.94
C ALA A 32 -8.08 -7.35 -2.42
N MET A 33 -8.45 -6.25 -3.06
CA MET A 33 -7.87 -5.84 -4.34
C MET A 33 -6.56 -5.12 -4.04
N VAL A 34 -5.45 -5.61 -4.60
CA VAL A 34 -4.12 -5.03 -4.39
C VAL A 34 -3.44 -4.70 -5.71
N SER A 35 -2.55 -3.72 -5.70
CA SER A 35 -1.68 -3.33 -6.82
C SER A 35 -0.23 -3.61 -6.41
N LYS A 36 0.44 -4.56 -7.08
CA LYS A 36 1.77 -5.03 -6.71
C LYS A 36 2.88 -4.07 -7.14
N PHE A 37 3.78 -3.78 -6.20
CA PHE A 37 5.07 -3.17 -6.55
C PHE A 37 5.98 -4.24 -7.16
N THR A 38 6.99 -3.82 -7.92
CA THR A 38 8.08 -4.72 -8.34
C THR A 38 8.86 -5.21 -7.11
N ALA A 39 9.66 -6.27 -7.30
CA ALA A 39 10.68 -6.61 -6.31
C ALA A 39 11.66 -5.42 -6.11
N PRO A 40 12.29 -5.31 -4.92
CA PRO A 40 13.32 -4.30 -4.67
C PRO A 40 14.44 -4.36 -5.71
N ASP A 41 14.90 -3.19 -6.16
CA ASP A 41 15.99 -3.09 -7.13
C ASP A 41 17.29 -3.68 -6.54
N PRO A 42 17.85 -4.76 -7.13
CA PRO A 42 19.01 -5.44 -6.58
C PRO A 42 20.29 -4.59 -6.62
N ALA A 43 20.39 -3.57 -7.47
CA ALA A 43 21.51 -2.65 -7.45
C ALA A 43 21.45 -1.75 -6.21
N ILE A 44 20.28 -1.17 -5.93
CA ILE A 44 20.05 -0.29 -4.77
C ILE A 44 20.21 -1.09 -3.48
N VAL A 45 19.62 -2.28 -3.38
CA VAL A 45 19.75 -3.15 -2.21
C VAL A 45 21.23 -3.45 -1.91
N ARG A 46 22.06 -3.70 -2.92
CA ARG A 46 23.49 -3.97 -2.75
C ARG A 46 24.27 -2.71 -2.33
N GLU A 47 24.02 -1.58 -2.97
CA GLU A 47 24.69 -0.30 -2.69
C GLU A 47 24.43 0.16 -1.24
N PHE A 48 23.21 -0.05 -0.74
CA PHE A 48 22.80 0.37 0.60
C PHE A 48 22.82 -0.76 1.63
N HIS A 49 23.47 -1.89 1.35
CA HIS A 49 23.57 -3.05 2.27
C HIS A 49 22.21 -3.50 2.84
N GLY A 50 21.15 -3.43 2.05
CA GLY A 50 19.79 -3.80 2.44
C GLY A 50 19.04 -2.79 3.30
N THR A 51 19.64 -1.65 3.63
CA THR A 51 18.99 -0.59 4.43
C THR A 51 17.95 0.21 3.64
N LEU A 52 18.09 0.26 2.32
CA LEU A 52 17.13 0.90 1.41
C LEU A 52 16.56 -0.13 0.45
N LEU A 53 15.24 -0.32 0.52
CA LEU A 53 14.49 -1.15 -0.43
C LEU A 53 13.66 -0.23 -1.33
N ALA A 54 14.09 -0.06 -2.58
CA ALA A 54 13.38 0.73 -3.56
C ALA A 54 12.65 -0.18 -4.56
N CYS A 55 11.36 0.05 -4.74
CA CYS A 55 10.49 -0.68 -5.64
C CYS A 55 9.83 0.27 -6.64
N ARG A 56 9.26 -0.26 -7.72
CA ARG A 56 8.43 0.51 -8.66
C ARG A 56 6.96 0.19 -8.50
N TYR A 57 6.12 1.21 -8.48
CA TYR A 57 4.68 1.07 -8.52
C TYR A 57 4.23 0.74 -9.94
N GLN A 58 3.40 -0.28 -10.09
CA GLN A 58 2.94 -0.77 -11.39
C GLN A 58 1.47 -0.41 -11.66
N GLY A 59 0.74 0.12 -10.68
CA GLY A 59 -0.65 0.53 -10.87
C GLY A 59 -1.53 -0.61 -11.42
N ASP A 60 -2.45 -0.22 -12.31
CA ASP A 60 -3.54 -1.06 -12.82
C ASP A 60 -3.07 -2.38 -13.46
N VAL A 61 -1.88 -2.42 -14.09
CA VAL A 61 -1.39 -3.63 -14.76
C VAL A 61 -0.98 -4.74 -13.78
N SER A 62 -0.84 -4.41 -12.50
CA SER A 62 -0.41 -5.33 -11.45
C SER A 62 -1.51 -5.67 -10.45
N ARG A 63 -2.76 -5.36 -10.80
CA ARG A 63 -3.90 -5.60 -9.92
C ARG A 63 -4.22 -7.08 -9.80
N GLU A 64 -4.38 -7.53 -8.56
CA GLU A 64 -4.80 -8.89 -8.25
C GLU A 64 -5.70 -8.92 -7.01
N VAL A 65 -6.50 -9.99 -6.92
CA VAL A 65 -7.32 -10.26 -5.75
C VAL A 65 -6.61 -11.28 -4.88
N ILE A 66 -6.42 -10.96 -3.62
CA ILE A 66 -5.82 -11.86 -2.61
C ILE A 66 -6.80 -12.09 -1.47
N GLU A 67 -6.64 -13.21 -0.77
CA GLU A 67 -7.26 -13.37 0.55
C GLU A 67 -6.61 -12.39 1.55
N VAL A 68 -7.42 -11.75 2.38
CA VAL A 68 -6.92 -10.75 3.35
C VAL A 68 -5.85 -11.33 4.29
N LYS A 69 -5.91 -12.64 4.56
CA LYS A 69 -4.94 -13.37 5.39
C LYS A 69 -3.54 -13.45 4.77
N GLN A 70 -3.37 -13.11 3.49
CA GLN A 70 -2.07 -13.01 2.83
C GLN A 70 -1.34 -11.69 3.17
N ILE A 71 -2.02 -10.73 3.79
CA ILE A 71 -1.42 -9.49 4.27
C ILE A 71 -0.71 -9.76 5.60
N ALA A 72 0.62 -9.75 5.57
CA ALA A 72 1.45 -10.03 6.75
C ALA A 72 1.59 -8.82 7.69
N THR A 73 1.78 -7.62 7.11
CA THR A 73 1.97 -6.37 7.85
C THR A 73 1.67 -5.18 6.94
N VAL A 74 1.42 -4.01 7.52
CA VAL A 74 1.24 -2.74 6.83
C VAL A 74 2.47 -1.87 7.05
N ILE A 75 2.99 -1.29 5.97
CA ILE A 75 4.17 -0.44 5.94
C ILE A 75 3.85 0.85 5.19
N ALA A 76 4.71 1.86 5.36
CA ALA A 76 4.67 3.04 4.50
C ALA A 76 5.51 2.81 3.24
N MET A 77 4.89 3.05 2.08
CA MET A 77 5.58 3.15 0.79
C MET A 77 5.70 4.62 0.44
N VAL A 78 6.91 5.16 0.55
CA VAL A 78 7.14 6.61 0.39
C VAL A 78 7.68 6.90 -1.01
N PRO A 79 7.14 7.88 -1.74
CA PRO A 79 7.68 8.27 -3.04
C PRO A 79 9.19 8.57 -2.95
N LEU A 80 9.97 7.94 -3.83
CA LEU A 80 11.41 8.14 -3.96
C LEU A 80 11.68 9.07 -5.13
N ALA A 81 11.83 10.36 -4.85
CA ALA A 81 12.17 11.34 -5.86
C ALA A 81 13.55 11.05 -6.49
N PRO A 82 13.75 11.36 -7.79
CA PRO A 82 15.07 11.30 -8.41
C PRO A 82 16.08 12.16 -7.65
N ARG A 83 17.32 11.65 -7.53
CA ARG A 83 18.44 12.46 -7.07
C ARG A 83 18.72 13.57 -8.07
N ARG A 84 19.42 14.62 -7.64
CA ARG A 84 19.76 15.76 -8.52
C ARG A 84 20.45 15.31 -9.80
N GLU A 85 21.43 14.41 -9.70
CA GLU A 85 22.16 13.85 -10.84
C GLU A 85 21.24 13.02 -11.76
N GLU A 86 20.30 12.26 -11.18
CA GLU A 86 19.31 11.48 -11.91
C GLU A 86 18.26 12.36 -12.60
N ALA A 87 17.95 13.52 -12.01
CA ALA A 87 17.01 14.50 -12.55
C ALA A 87 17.56 15.25 -13.77
N GLU A 88 18.88 15.29 -13.93
CA GLU A 88 19.55 15.85 -15.11
C GLU A 88 19.58 14.87 -16.29
N ASP A 89 19.23 13.58 -16.08
CA ASP A 89 19.12 12.59 -17.17
C ASP A 89 17.91 12.93 -18.07
N PRO A 90 18.10 13.08 -19.40
CA PRO A 90 16.99 13.30 -20.34
C PRO A 90 15.88 12.24 -20.27
N ARG A 91 16.17 11.04 -19.75
CA ARG A 91 15.24 9.91 -19.61
C ARG A 91 14.70 9.75 -18.19
N VAL A 92 14.77 10.79 -17.35
CA VAL A 92 14.33 10.75 -15.94
C VAL A 92 12.92 10.18 -15.76
N ALA A 93 11.98 10.56 -16.63
CA ALA A 93 10.59 10.12 -16.56
C ALA A 93 10.41 8.61 -16.82
N GLU A 94 11.31 8.00 -17.58
CA GLU A 94 11.26 6.57 -17.87
C GLU A 94 12.01 5.75 -16.80
N LEU A 95 13.19 6.24 -16.40
CA LEU A 95 14.11 5.49 -15.54
C LEU A 95 13.77 5.58 -14.06
N TYR A 96 13.24 6.73 -13.62
CA TYR A 96 13.15 7.08 -12.20
C TYR A 96 11.74 7.43 -11.73
N SER A 97 10.74 7.36 -12.60
CA SER A 97 9.34 7.55 -12.22
C SER A 97 8.80 6.37 -11.40
N ASN A 98 7.73 6.65 -10.64
CA ASN A 98 6.99 5.65 -9.87
C ASN A 98 7.87 4.82 -8.93
N ARG A 99 9.01 5.36 -8.47
CA ARG A 99 9.85 4.71 -7.46
C ARG A 99 9.33 5.05 -6.07
N PHE A 100 9.32 4.03 -5.22
CA PHE A 100 8.93 4.14 -3.82
C PHE A 100 9.94 3.37 -3.00
N PHE A 101 10.18 3.82 -1.77
CA PHE A 101 10.99 3.05 -0.84
C PHE A 101 10.17 2.60 0.37
N VAL A 102 10.56 1.44 0.89
CA VAL A 102 9.96 0.86 2.09
C VAL A 102 10.47 1.62 3.31
N MET A 103 9.54 2.12 4.12
CA MET A 103 9.85 2.65 5.44
C MET A 103 9.21 1.75 6.50
N GLU A 104 10.04 1.05 7.26
CA GLU A 104 9.61 0.34 8.46
C GLU A 104 9.29 1.36 9.56
N ARG A 105 8.27 1.08 10.39
CA ARG A 105 7.81 1.95 11.49
C ARG A 105 8.93 2.20 12.51
N LEU A 106 9.77 3.21 12.27
CA LEU A 106 10.54 3.87 13.31
C LEU A 106 9.81 5.16 13.66
N GLY A 107 8.92 5.08 14.66
CA GLY A 107 8.28 6.27 15.26
C GLY A 107 6.95 6.75 14.66
N PHE A 108 6.35 6.01 13.71
CA PHE A 108 5.01 6.33 13.21
C PHE A 108 3.95 5.65 14.09
N ASP A 109 3.20 6.46 14.84
CA ASP A 109 2.08 6.00 15.65
C ASP A 109 0.89 5.71 14.71
N SER A 110 0.45 4.46 14.65
CA SER A 110 -0.56 4.00 13.67
C SER A 110 -1.99 4.42 14.01
N SER A 111 -2.17 5.33 14.97
CA SER A 111 -3.48 5.78 15.45
C SER A 111 -4.26 6.62 14.43
N CYS A 112 -3.59 7.20 13.43
CA CYS A 112 -4.22 8.05 12.41
C CYS A 112 -4.55 7.33 11.09
N ILE A 113 -4.10 6.08 10.87
CA ILE A 113 -4.38 5.36 9.63
C ILE A 113 -5.77 4.73 9.73
N GLY A 114 -6.76 5.34 9.08
CA GLY A 114 -8.13 4.83 8.97
C GLY A 114 -9.18 5.57 9.80
N GLN A 115 -8.82 6.67 10.45
CA GLN A 115 -9.79 7.54 11.12
C GLN A 115 -10.28 8.62 10.14
N GLU A 116 -11.58 8.65 9.85
CA GLU A 116 -12.20 9.84 9.25
C GLU A 116 -12.23 10.93 10.32
N GLU A 117 -11.39 11.95 10.20
CA GLU A 117 -11.58 13.18 10.96
C GLU A 117 -12.82 13.90 10.42
N ASN A 118 -13.99 13.62 11.01
CA ASN A 118 -15.15 14.49 10.84
C ASN A 118 -14.84 15.81 11.54
N LEU A 119 -14.26 16.77 10.81
CA LEU A 119 -14.04 18.16 11.24
C LEU A 119 -15.34 18.99 11.26
N ALA A 120 -16.47 18.34 11.55
CA ALA A 120 -17.74 19.02 11.71
C ALA A 120 -18.21 18.82 13.15
N TYR A 121 -18.76 19.90 13.72
CA TYR A 121 -19.35 20.02 15.06
C TYR A 121 -18.36 20.37 16.18
N GLU A 122 -17.88 21.62 16.16
CA GLU A 122 -18.05 22.43 17.37
C GLU A 122 -19.33 23.26 17.15
N ASP A 123 -20.39 22.77 17.79
CA ASP A 123 -21.74 23.30 17.83
C ASP A 123 -21.74 24.51 18.79
N ASP A 124 -22.12 25.68 18.27
CA ASP A 124 -22.41 26.87 19.06
C ASP A 124 -23.50 26.54 20.10
N SER A 125 -23.17 26.52 21.39
CA SER A 125 -24.15 26.74 22.46
C SER A 125 -23.47 27.08 23.79
N ASP A 126 -23.13 28.36 23.97
CA ASP A 126 -23.01 28.96 25.30
C ASP A 126 -24.15 29.97 25.46
N ASP A 127 -25.30 29.49 25.93
CA ASP A 127 -26.36 30.30 26.54
C ASP A 127 -26.86 29.51 27.76
N ASP A 128 -26.38 29.88 28.95
CA ASP A 128 -27.07 29.76 30.25
C ASP A 128 -26.19 30.35 31.38
N ASP A 129 -26.43 31.63 31.73
CA ASP A 129 -26.58 32.15 33.11
C ASP A 129 -27.00 33.64 33.11
#